data_AF-A0A1I8AA77-F1
#
_entry.id   AF-A0A1I8AA77-F1
#
_cell.length_a   1.000
_cell.length_b   1.000
_cell.length_c   1.000
_cell.angle_alpha   90.00
_cell.angle_beta   90.00
_cell.angle_gamma   90.00
#
_symmetry.space_group_name_H-M   'P 1'
#
loop_
_entity.id
_entity.type
_entity.pdbx_description
1 polymer ?
#
loop_
_entity_poly.entity_id
_entity_poly.type
_entity_poly.pdbx_seq_one_letter_code
_entity_poly.pdbx_strand_id
1 'polypeptide(L)'
;MAIPALQIVFSSFAIISCLMNVVLVVVIVRYRKVNKLLGGSFFSLIILTSSVDIIFAVQFNVLMRARKYRMLDFVLKEGNTFWYIVPRLCCFHYYIKIVHYMCNNLLACNRFTATFYPASYEMVWQSKRMLIVRCLACVLPSCFVLPVVLDFKRVMWLEMGLNNETVRFYRDNSSTEVGYVPCPSIHRITSAD
;
A
#
# COMPACT_ATOMS: atom_id res chain seq x y z
N MET A 1 27.62 1.10 -0.79
CA MET A 1 27.02 0.00 -1.56
C MET A 1 26.17 0.61 -2.68
N ALA A 2 26.43 0.27 -3.94
CA ALA A 2 25.76 0.91 -5.07
C ALA A 2 24.39 0.27 -5.31
N ILE A 3 23.33 1.06 -5.22
CA ILE A 3 21.99 0.64 -5.60
C ILE A 3 22.01 0.35 -7.11
N PRO A 4 21.50 -0.81 -7.57
CA PRO A 4 21.35 -1.09 -9.00
C PRO A 4 20.69 0.08 -9.74
N ALA A 5 21.30 0.55 -10.84
CA ALA A 5 20.88 1.77 -11.53
C ALA A 5 19.38 1.76 -11.91
N LEU A 6 18.84 0.62 -12.30
CA LEU A 6 17.43 0.43 -12.64
C LEU A 6 16.47 0.68 -11.45
N GLN A 7 16.91 0.43 -10.22
CA GLN A 7 16.11 0.70 -9.03
C GLN A 7 16.11 2.17 -8.67
N ILE A 8 17.18 2.90 -8.99
CA ILE A 8 17.23 4.35 -8.86
C ILE A 8 16.19 4.98 -9.80
N VAL A 9 16.10 4.49 -11.05
CA VAL A 9 15.09 4.94 -12.03
C VAL A 9 13.66 4.66 -11.53
N PHE A 10 13.38 3.47 -11.02
CA PHE A 10 12.07 3.18 -10.45
C PHE A 10 11.78 3.98 -9.17
N SER A 11 12.80 4.43 -8.45
CA SER A 11 12.64 5.30 -7.29
C SER A 11 12.36 6.73 -7.67
N SER A 12 13.06 7.28 -8.64
CA SER A 12 12.76 8.63 -9.14
C SER A 12 11.36 8.69 -9.74
N PHE A 13 10.96 7.67 -10.52
CA PHE A 13 9.59 7.59 -11.04
C PHE A 13 8.52 7.55 -9.93
N ALA A 14 8.74 6.76 -8.88
CA ALA A 14 7.82 6.68 -7.75
C ALA A 14 7.71 8.02 -6.99
N ILE A 15 8.82 8.74 -6.83
CA ILE A 15 8.83 10.07 -6.19
C ILE A 15 8.05 11.07 -7.04
N ILE A 16 8.29 11.10 -8.36
CA ILE A 16 7.56 12.00 -9.28
C ILE A 16 6.05 11.69 -9.26
N SER A 17 5.68 10.42 -9.30
CA SER A 17 4.28 9.98 -9.21
C SER A 17 3.63 10.40 -7.88
N CYS A 18 4.34 10.26 -6.76
CA CYS A 18 3.87 10.72 -5.46
C CYS A 18 3.65 12.25 -5.44
N LEU A 19 4.59 13.03 -5.98
CA LEU A 19 4.46 14.49 -6.08
C LEU A 19 3.25 14.90 -6.92
N MET A 20 3.02 14.23 -8.05
CA MET A 20 1.84 14.47 -8.89
C MET A 20 0.54 14.22 -8.14
N ASN A 21 0.45 13.12 -7.37
CA ASN A 21 -0.73 12.85 -6.54
C ASN A 21 -0.93 13.90 -5.44
N VAL A 22 0.14 14.40 -4.83
CA VAL A 22 0.06 15.49 -3.83
C VAL A 22 -0.49 16.76 -4.47
N VAL A 23 0.07 17.17 -5.61
CA VAL A 23 -0.41 18.33 -6.37
C VAL A 23 -1.90 18.18 -6.71
N LEU A 24 -2.30 16.99 -7.17
CA LEU A 24 -3.68 16.69 -7.53
C LEU A 24 -4.63 16.88 -6.33
N VAL A 25 -4.29 16.32 -5.17
CA VAL A 25 -5.09 16.49 -3.94
C VAL A 25 -5.18 17.97 -3.55
N VAL A 26 -4.06 18.70 -3.57
CA VAL A 26 -4.02 20.13 -3.22
C VAL A 26 -4.89 20.96 -4.17
N VAL A 27 -4.79 20.71 -5.48
CA VAL A 27 -5.59 21.41 -6.49
C VAL A 27 -7.07 21.15 -6.27
N ILE A 28 -7.51 19.89 -6.14
CA ILE A 28 -8.94 19.61 -5.95
C ILE A 28 -9.46 20.22 -4.63
N VAL A 29 -8.71 20.10 -3.54
CA VAL A 29 -9.13 20.65 -2.23
C VAL A 29 -9.18 22.17 -2.24
N ARG A 30 -8.28 22.85 -2.96
CA ARG A 30 -8.27 24.32 -3.05
C ARG A 30 -9.39 24.84 -3.96
N TYR A 31 -9.59 24.23 -5.13
CA TYR A 31 -10.53 24.73 -6.13
C TYR A 31 -11.97 24.22 -5.96
N ARG A 32 -12.23 23.20 -5.15
CA ARG A 32 -13.61 22.72 -4.88
C ARG A 32 -14.52 23.75 -4.20
N LYS A 33 -13.96 24.74 -3.51
CA LYS A 33 -14.74 25.82 -2.86
C LYS A 33 -15.26 26.83 -3.88
N VAL A 34 -14.54 27.01 -4.98
CA VAL A 34 -14.84 28.00 -6.02
C VAL A 34 -15.70 27.37 -7.12
N ASN A 35 -15.39 26.13 -7.51
CA ASN A 35 -16.05 25.45 -8.63
C ASN A 35 -16.90 24.29 -8.14
N LYS A 36 -18.23 24.37 -8.31
CA LYS A 36 -19.18 23.31 -7.94
C LYS A 36 -18.91 21.98 -8.68
N LEU A 37 -18.36 22.03 -9.90
CA LEU A 37 -17.96 20.86 -10.68
C LEU A 37 -16.93 19.99 -9.96
N LEU A 38 -15.95 20.62 -9.30
CA LEU A 38 -14.90 19.95 -8.51
C LEU A 38 -15.41 19.35 -7.19
N GLY A 39 -16.66 19.66 -6.81
CA GLY A 39 -17.35 19.07 -5.66
C GLY A 39 -18.02 17.73 -5.94
N GLY A 40 -18.02 17.25 -7.19
CA GLY A 40 -18.68 16.02 -7.59
C GLY A 40 -18.13 14.76 -6.92
N SER A 41 -18.95 13.70 -6.94
CA SER A 41 -18.59 12.37 -6.41
C SER A 41 -17.29 11.82 -7.03
N PHE A 42 -17.10 12.02 -8.33
CA PHE A 42 -15.90 11.65 -9.07
C PHE A 42 -14.60 12.24 -8.47
N PHE A 43 -14.52 13.57 -8.33
CA PHE A 43 -13.34 14.24 -7.77
C PHE A 43 -13.09 13.84 -6.33
N SER A 44 -14.15 13.54 -5.60
CA SER A 44 -14.04 13.14 -4.22
C SER A 44 -13.56 11.68 -4.05
N LEU A 45 -13.81 10.79 -5.03
CA LEU A 45 -13.13 9.48 -5.13
C LEU A 45 -11.68 9.64 -5.55
N ILE A 46 -11.39 10.54 -6.49
CA ILE A 46 -10.00 10.81 -6.90
C ILE A 46 -9.15 11.26 -5.71
N ILE A 47 -9.65 12.17 -4.88
CA ILE A 47 -8.95 12.58 -3.64
C ILE A 47 -8.63 11.35 -2.78
N LEU A 48 -9.59 10.44 -2.58
CA LEU A 48 -9.37 9.24 -1.78
C LEU A 48 -8.30 8.35 -2.41
N THR A 49 -8.42 8.04 -3.69
CA THR A 49 -7.46 7.19 -4.42
C THR A 49 -6.05 7.78 -4.36
N SER A 50 -5.89 9.06 -4.67
CA SER A 50 -4.59 9.76 -4.61
C SER A 50 -4.05 9.82 -3.18
N SER A 51 -4.89 9.99 -2.17
CA SER A 51 -4.46 9.97 -0.76
C SER A 51 -3.91 8.60 -0.36
N VAL A 52 -4.61 7.52 -0.73
CA VAL A 52 -4.16 6.14 -0.49
C VAL A 52 -2.87 5.84 -1.27
N ASP A 53 -2.75 6.33 -2.50
CA ASP A 53 -1.54 6.15 -3.32
C ASP A 53 -0.31 6.86 -2.73
N ILE A 54 -0.48 8.07 -2.16
CA ILE A 54 0.60 8.76 -1.43
C ILE A 54 1.06 7.93 -0.23
N ILE A 55 0.11 7.45 0.59
CA ILE A 55 0.44 6.62 1.76
C ILE A 55 1.15 5.34 1.32
N PHE A 56 0.68 4.71 0.24
CA PHE A 56 1.28 3.51 -0.33
C PHE A 56 2.71 3.78 -0.83
N ALA A 57 2.93 4.87 -1.56
CA ALA A 57 4.23 5.28 -2.09
C ALA A 57 5.23 5.57 -0.97
N VAL A 58 4.82 6.28 0.08
CA VAL A 58 5.67 6.56 1.26
C VAL A 58 6.01 5.26 1.97
N GLN A 59 5.02 4.42 2.27
CA GLN A 59 5.24 3.16 2.95
C GLN A 59 6.16 2.23 2.15
N PHE A 60 5.96 2.12 0.85
CA PHE A 60 6.78 1.26 -0.02
C PHE A 60 8.23 1.75 -0.11
N ASN A 61 8.44 3.06 -0.28
CA ASN A 61 9.80 3.61 -0.35
C ASN A 61 10.53 3.54 0.99
N VAL A 62 9.86 3.89 2.09
CA VAL A 62 10.49 3.93 3.42
C VAL A 62 10.61 2.52 4.03
N LEU A 63 9.52 1.76 4.13
CA LEU A 63 9.56 0.50 4.90
C LEU A 63 10.07 -0.68 4.08
N MET A 64 9.69 -0.81 2.81
CA MET A 64 10.12 -1.96 2.00
C MET A 64 11.47 -1.70 1.35
N ARG A 65 11.63 -0.56 0.67
CA ARG A 65 12.83 -0.28 -0.14
C ARG A 65 14.02 0.18 0.70
N ALA A 66 13.85 1.11 1.65
CA ALA A 66 14.95 1.56 2.49
C ALA A 66 15.51 0.43 3.39
N ARG A 67 14.64 -0.50 3.83
CA ARG A 67 15.06 -1.74 4.51
C ARG A 67 15.89 -2.63 3.60
N LYS A 68 15.43 -2.87 2.35
CA LYS A 68 16.10 -3.77 1.41
C LYS A 68 17.55 -3.34 1.11
N TYR A 69 17.82 -2.03 1.05
CA TYR A 69 19.16 -1.49 0.78
C TYR A 69 19.90 -0.97 2.02
N ARG A 70 19.45 -1.37 3.22
CA ARG A 70 20.10 -0.98 4.49
C ARG A 70 20.25 0.53 4.68
N MET A 71 19.40 1.33 4.04
CA MET A 71 19.35 2.78 4.25
C MET A 71 18.90 3.14 5.66
N LEU A 72 18.25 2.21 6.36
CA LEU A 72 17.77 2.35 7.75
C LEU A 72 18.73 1.73 8.79
N ASP A 73 19.95 1.32 8.43
CA ASP A 73 20.92 0.68 9.36
C ASP A 73 21.23 1.51 10.61
N PHE A 74 21.03 2.83 10.55
CA PHE A 74 21.18 3.72 11.70
C PHE A 74 20.09 3.51 12.78
N VAL A 75 18.90 3.04 12.40
CA VAL A 75 17.76 2.75 13.31
C VAL A 75 17.58 1.25 13.55
N LEU A 76 17.78 0.44 12.51
CA LEU A 76 17.58 -1.01 12.48
C LEU A 76 18.86 -1.76 12.88
N LYS A 77 19.40 -1.47 14.05
CA LYS A 77 20.46 -2.30 14.64
C LYS A 77 19.86 -3.59 15.22
N GLU A 78 20.54 -4.70 14.95
CA GLU A 78 20.20 -6.02 15.48
C GLU A 78 20.15 -5.96 17.03
N GLY A 79 19.04 -6.41 17.62
CA GLY A 79 18.78 -6.33 19.07
C GLY A 79 17.96 -5.12 19.55
N ASN A 80 17.68 -4.13 18.69
CA ASN A 80 16.78 -3.02 19.03
C ASN A 80 15.29 -3.44 18.88
N THR A 81 14.39 -2.87 19.69
CA THR A 81 12.93 -3.14 19.63
C THR A 81 12.35 -2.92 18.23
N PHE A 82 12.90 -1.97 17.48
CA PHE A 82 12.51 -1.70 16.09
C PHE A 82 12.76 -2.88 15.13
N TRP A 83 13.74 -3.75 15.42
CA TRP A 83 14.03 -4.96 14.65
C TRP A 83 12.85 -5.94 14.63
N TYR A 84 12.09 -6.01 15.73
CA TYR A 84 10.91 -6.88 15.86
C TYR A 84 9.61 -6.21 15.40
N ILE A 85 9.54 -4.87 15.44
CA ILE A 85 8.35 -4.11 15.04
C ILE A 85 8.28 -3.92 13.51
N VAL A 86 9.41 -3.61 12.86
CA VAL A 86 9.46 -3.33 11.41
C VAL A 86 8.88 -4.47 10.55
N PRO A 87 9.12 -5.76 10.84
CA PRO A 87 8.47 -6.85 10.13
C PRO A 87 6.95 -6.79 10.11
N ARG A 88 6.35 -6.41 11.24
CA ARG A 88 4.88 -6.29 11.37
C ARG A 88 4.35 -5.06 10.63
N LEU A 89 5.09 -3.96 10.67
CA LEU A 89 4.76 -2.77 9.88
C LEU A 89 4.85 -3.02 8.37
N CYS A 90 5.72 -3.94 7.93
CA CYS A 90 5.74 -4.37 6.54
C CYS A 90 4.51 -5.20 6.16
N CYS A 91 3.85 -5.88 7.10
CA CYS A 91 2.57 -6.54 6.79
C CYS A 91 1.44 -5.55 6.50
N PHE A 92 1.49 -4.35 7.09
CA PHE A 92 0.55 -3.25 6.77
C PHE A 92 0.61 -2.83 5.29
N HIS A 93 1.71 -3.15 4.57
CA HIS A 93 1.85 -2.86 3.15
C HIS A 93 0.80 -3.61 2.30
N TYR A 94 0.53 -4.87 2.65
CA TYR A 94 -0.47 -5.67 1.96
C TYR A 94 -1.88 -5.14 2.19
N TYR A 95 -2.15 -4.63 3.38
CA TYR A 95 -3.41 -3.95 3.68
C TYR A 95 -3.60 -2.72 2.77
N ILE A 96 -2.63 -1.79 2.74
CA ILE A 96 -2.75 -0.58 1.92
C ILE A 96 -2.85 -0.93 0.43
N LYS A 97 -2.14 -1.96 -0.02
CA LYS A 97 -2.22 -2.45 -1.40
C LYS A 97 -3.66 -2.87 -1.78
N ILE A 98 -4.34 -3.62 -0.91
CA ILE A 98 -5.72 -4.04 -1.15
C ILE A 98 -6.68 -2.85 -1.13
N VAL A 99 -6.50 -1.91 -0.18
CA VAL A 99 -7.30 -0.68 -0.13
C VAL A 99 -7.14 0.14 -1.42
N HIS A 100 -5.91 0.26 -1.94
CA HIS A 100 -5.64 0.94 -3.20
C HIS A 100 -6.39 0.29 -4.38
N TYR A 101 -6.41 -1.04 -4.47
CA TYR A 101 -7.19 -1.74 -5.49
C TYR A 101 -8.70 -1.53 -5.34
N MET A 102 -9.23 -1.53 -4.11
CA MET A 102 -10.64 -1.23 -3.87
C MET A 102 -11.01 0.20 -4.29
N CYS A 103 -10.17 1.19 -4.01
CA CYS A 103 -10.36 2.57 -4.46
C CYS A 103 -10.39 2.69 -6.00
N ASN A 104 -9.49 1.98 -6.70
CA ASN A 104 -9.45 1.97 -8.16
C ASN A 104 -10.71 1.32 -8.76
N ASN A 105 -11.17 0.21 -8.17
CA ASN A 105 -12.44 -0.43 -8.58
C ASN A 105 -13.63 0.51 -8.37
N LEU A 106 -13.71 1.21 -7.25
CA LEU A 106 -14.77 2.19 -6.99
C LEU A 106 -14.77 3.34 -8.00
N LEU A 107 -13.58 3.84 -8.37
CA LEU A 107 -13.44 4.86 -9.40
C LEU A 107 -13.90 4.35 -10.77
N ALA A 108 -13.58 3.10 -11.11
CA ALA A 108 -14.04 2.45 -12.33
C ALA A 108 -15.57 2.29 -12.34
N CYS A 109 -16.18 1.84 -11.23
CA CYS A 109 -17.63 1.76 -11.08
C CYS A 109 -18.29 3.13 -11.24
N ASN A 110 -17.70 4.18 -10.66
CA ASN A 110 -18.20 5.54 -10.79
C ASN A 110 -18.22 5.99 -12.25
N ARG A 111 -17.11 5.81 -12.99
CA ARG A 111 -17.05 6.11 -14.43
C ARG A 111 -18.06 5.28 -15.23
N PHE A 112 -18.16 3.98 -14.94
CA PHE A 112 -19.09 3.08 -15.61
C PHE A 112 -20.55 3.56 -15.46
N THR A 113 -20.98 3.85 -14.23
CA THR A 113 -22.34 4.35 -13.99
C THR A 113 -22.61 5.71 -14.63
N ALA A 114 -21.61 6.59 -14.72
CA ALA A 114 -21.76 7.87 -15.41
C ALA A 114 -21.99 7.69 -16.91
N THR A 115 -21.32 6.71 -17.53
CA THR A 115 -21.45 6.42 -18.97
C THR A 115 -22.75 5.68 -19.31
N PHE A 116 -23.10 4.64 -18.55
CA PHE A 116 -24.24 3.77 -18.88
C PHE A 116 -25.57 4.26 -18.31
N TYR A 117 -25.56 4.97 -17.16
CA TYR A 117 -26.77 5.40 -16.47
C TYR A 117 -26.70 6.88 -16.02
N PRO A 118 -26.57 7.83 -16.97
CA PRO A 118 -26.40 9.24 -16.63
C PRO A 118 -27.59 9.83 -15.85
N ALA A 119 -28.81 9.40 -16.15
CA ALA A 119 -30.02 9.87 -15.47
C ALA A 119 -30.10 9.46 -13.98
N SER A 120 -29.57 8.27 -13.66
CA SER A 120 -29.60 7.72 -12.29
C SER A 120 -28.29 7.98 -11.52
N TYR A 121 -27.27 8.51 -12.19
CA TYR A 121 -25.93 8.70 -11.64
C TYR A 121 -25.93 9.52 -10.34
N GLU A 122 -26.62 10.67 -10.35
CA GLU A 122 -26.72 11.56 -9.19
C GLU A 122 -27.46 10.90 -8.01
N MET A 123 -28.38 9.96 -8.27
CA MET A 123 -29.09 9.21 -7.25
C MET A 123 -28.22 8.10 -6.63
N VAL A 124 -27.38 7.46 -7.43
CA VAL A 124 -26.46 6.41 -6.96
C VAL A 124 -25.32 7.02 -6.14
N TRP A 125 -24.71 8.11 -6.62
CA TRP A 125 -23.49 8.69 -6.05
C TRP A 125 -23.72 9.89 -5.13
N GLN A 126 -24.83 9.87 -4.39
CA GLN A 126 -25.14 10.89 -3.40
C GLN A 126 -24.07 10.98 -2.29
N SER A 127 -23.87 12.19 -1.76
CA SER A 127 -22.84 12.49 -0.75
C SER A 127 -22.90 11.58 0.49
N LYS A 128 -24.10 11.22 0.97
CA LYS A 128 -24.27 10.33 2.14
C LYS A 128 -23.82 8.89 1.83
N ARG A 129 -24.21 8.35 0.67
CA ARG A 129 -23.81 7.01 0.21
C ARG A 129 -22.31 6.94 -0.06
N MET A 130 -21.76 8.03 -0.59
CA MET A 130 -20.33 8.18 -0.83
C MET A 130 -19.50 8.02 0.44
N LEU A 131 -19.92 8.60 1.56
CA LEU A 131 -19.21 8.41 2.83
C LEU A 131 -19.19 6.91 3.23
N ILE A 132 -20.32 6.23 3.13
CA ILE A 132 -20.46 4.81 3.46
C ILE A 132 -19.55 3.96 2.57
N VAL A 133 -19.57 4.20 1.25
CA VAL A 133 -18.74 3.46 0.29
C VAL A 133 -17.25 3.63 0.59
N ARG A 134 -16.81 4.83 0.98
CA ARG A 134 -15.41 5.06 1.38
C ARG A 134 -15.05 4.34 2.68
N CYS A 135 -15.93 4.39 3.68
CA CYS A 135 -15.73 3.66 4.91
C CYS A 135 -15.62 2.15 4.65
N LEU A 136 -16.51 1.60 3.82
CA LEU A 136 -16.48 0.19 3.43
C LEU A 136 -15.19 -0.17 2.67
N ALA A 137 -14.72 0.69 1.77
CA ALA A 137 -13.48 0.48 1.03
C ALA A 137 -12.24 0.35 1.93
N CYS A 138 -12.23 1.02 3.09
CA CYS A 138 -11.16 0.93 4.08
C CYS A 138 -11.37 -0.19 5.10
N VAL A 139 -12.60 -0.37 5.58
CA VAL A 139 -12.92 -1.34 6.64
C VAL A 139 -12.91 -2.77 6.12
N LEU A 140 -13.45 -3.03 4.93
CA LEU A 140 -13.58 -4.37 4.39
C LEU A 140 -12.20 -5.06 4.22
N PRO A 141 -11.16 -4.42 3.65
CA PRO A 141 -9.81 -4.98 3.64
C PRO A 141 -9.22 -5.19 5.05
N SER A 142 -9.60 -4.36 6.02
CA SER A 142 -9.11 -4.47 7.40
C SER A 142 -9.57 -5.78 8.04
N CYS A 143 -10.82 -6.19 7.81
CA CYS A 143 -11.37 -7.43 8.37
C CYS A 143 -10.63 -8.69 7.92
N PHE A 144 -10.10 -8.71 6.69
CA PHE A 144 -9.36 -9.86 6.16
C PHE A 144 -7.87 -9.84 6.52
N VAL A 145 -7.26 -8.64 6.58
CA VAL A 145 -5.82 -8.52 6.78
C VAL A 145 -5.45 -8.45 8.27
N LEU A 146 -6.24 -7.80 9.12
CA LEU A 146 -5.95 -7.65 10.54
C LEU A 146 -5.76 -8.99 11.28
N PRO A 147 -6.57 -10.05 11.06
CA PRO A 147 -6.35 -11.34 11.72
C PRO A 147 -4.98 -11.94 11.38
N VAL A 148 -4.48 -11.73 10.17
CA VAL A 148 -3.16 -12.22 9.73
C VAL A 148 -2.02 -11.40 10.32
N VAL A 149 -2.23 -10.09 10.48
CA VAL A 149 -1.22 -9.17 11.03
C VAL A 149 -1.12 -9.27 12.56
N LEU A 150 -2.25 -9.48 13.24
CA LEU A 150 -2.38 -9.54 14.70
C LEU A 150 -2.19 -10.96 15.26
N ASP A 151 -1.88 -11.95 14.42
CA ASP A 151 -1.52 -13.29 14.89
C ASP A 151 -0.10 -13.28 15.49
N PHE A 152 -0.02 -12.93 16.78
CA PHE A 152 1.22 -12.86 17.55
C PHE A 152 1.90 -14.23 17.75
N LYS A 153 1.22 -15.34 17.44
CA LYS A 153 1.80 -16.69 17.51
C LYS A 153 2.75 -16.98 16.35
N ARG A 154 2.64 -16.25 15.23
CA ARG A 154 3.50 -16.43 14.05
C ARG A 154 4.75 -15.56 14.18
N VAL A 155 5.91 -16.21 14.24
CA VAL A 155 7.20 -15.51 14.30
C VAL A 155 7.59 -15.04 12.90
N MET A 156 7.92 -13.76 12.77
CA MET A 156 8.46 -13.15 11.55
C MET A 156 9.79 -12.52 11.90
N TRP A 157 10.85 -12.87 11.18
CA TRP A 157 12.19 -12.31 11.41
C TRP A 157 12.81 -11.77 10.12
N LEU A 158 13.79 -10.90 10.33
CA LEU A 158 14.66 -10.37 9.28
C LEU A 158 15.91 -11.23 9.24
N GLU A 159 16.30 -11.69 8.05
CA GLU A 159 17.56 -12.42 7.85
C GLU A 159 18.35 -11.72 6.76
N MET A 160 19.67 -11.63 6.95
CA MET A 160 20.58 -11.14 5.93
C MET A 160 20.65 -12.15 4.79
N GLY A 161 20.52 -11.70 3.53
CA GLY A 161 20.79 -12.55 2.38
C GLY A 161 22.27 -12.98 2.31
N LEU A 162 22.56 -14.00 1.50
CA LEU A 162 23.86 -14.67 1.35
C LEU A 162 25.12 -13.76 1.25
N ASN A 163 24.98 -12.50 0.81
CA ASN A 163 26.08 -11.55 0.66
C ASN A 163 26.07 -10.38 1.68
N ASN A 164 25.19 -10.39 2.70
CA ASN A 164 24.94 -9.26 3.63
C ASN A 164 24.49 -7.94 2.97
N GLU A 165 24.09 -7.99 1.69
CA GLU A 165 23.71 -6.81 0.90
C GLU A 165 22.22 -6.49 0.97
N THR A 166 21.38 -7.48 1.28
CA THR A 166 19.92 -7.32 1.30
C THR A 166 19.31 -7.93 2.54
N VAL A 167 18.43 -7.18 3.20
CA VAL A 167 17.64 -7.68 4.34
C VAL A 167 16.35 -8.30 3.80
N ARG A 168 16.14 -9.59 4.06
CA ARG A 168 15.01 -10.38 3.58
C ARG A 168 14.03 -10.70 4.70
N PHE A 169 12.77 -10.95 4.33
CA PHE A 169 11.73 -11.41 5.26
C PHE A 169 11.66 -12.93 5.24
N TYR A 170 11.68 -13.53 6.43
CA TYR A 170 11.41 -14.94 6.61
C TYR A 170 10.22 -15.14 7.56
N ARG A 171 9.47 -16.21 7.28
CA ARG A 171 8.31 -16.68 8.03
C ARG A 171 8.54 -18.14 8.37
N ASP A 172 7.98 -18.60 9.48
CA ASP A 172 8.02 -20.00 9.87
C ASP A 172 7.28 -20.91 8.86
N ASN A 173 7.75 -22.13 8.63
CA ASN A 173 7.24 -23.06 7.62
C ASN A 173 5.74 -23.39 7.82
N SER A 174 5.29 -23.43 9.08
CA SER A 174 3.89 -23.60 9.49
C SER A 174 2.95 -22.48 8.98
N SER A 175 3.50 -21.31 8.70
CA SER A 175 2.74 -20.13 8.28
C SER A 175 2.66 -19.95 6.77
N THR A 176 3.46 -20.70 6.00
CA THR A 176 3.44 -20.79 4.53
C THR A 176 2.28 -21.63 4.01
N GLU A 177 1.84 -22.63 4.79
CA GLU A 177 0.80 -23.58 4.38
C GLU A 177 -0.64 -23.05 4.53
N VAL A 178 -0.85 -21.98 5.31
CA VAL A 178 -2.20 -21.53 5.73
C VAL A 178 -2.75 -20.31 4.96
N GLY A 179 -2.11 -19.82 3.89
CA GLY A 179 -2.88 -19.04 2.89
C GLY A 179 -2.25 -17.81 2.22
N TYR A 180 -2.33 -17.84 0.88
CA TYR A 180 -2.93 -16.84 -0.01
C TYR A 180 -2.35 -15.42 -0.17
N VAL A 181 -1.17 -15.11 0.36
CA VAL A 181 -0.41 -13.94 -0.17
C VAL A 181 1.05 -14.33 -0.35
N PRO A 182 1.54 -14.54 -1.59
CA PRO A 182 2.96 -14.71 -1.82
C PRO A 182 3.64 -13.37 -1.53
N CYS A 183 4.15 -13.22 -0.31
CA CYS A 183 5.40 -12.51 -0.15
C CYS A 183 6.45 -13.37 -0.87
N PRO A 184 7.34 -12.83 -1.71
CA PRO A 184 8.31 -13.64 -2.45
C PRO A 184 9.34 -14.23 -1.47
N SER A 185 8.95 -15.29 -0.79
CA SER A 185 9.82 -16.22 -0.08
C SER A 185 10.32 -17.20 -1.13
N ILE A 186 11.55 -16.98 -1.60
CA ILE A 186 12.24 -17.98 -2.39
C ILE A 186 12.51 -19.15 -1.44
N HIS A 187 11.95 -20.31 -1.77
CA HIS A 187 12.22 -21.57 -1.10
C HIS A 187 13.73 -21.74 -0.91
N ARG A 188 14.12 -22.08 0.31
CA ARG A 188 15.46 -22.58 0.61
C ARG A 188 15.64 -23.83 -0.27
N ILE A 189 16.37 -23.71 -1.37
CA ILE A 189 16.96 -24.87 -2.04
C ILE A 189 18.00 -25.37 -1.05
N THR A 190 17.57 -26.28 -0.17
CA THR A 190 18.49 -27.16 0.52
C THR A 190 19.14 -28.01 -0.56
N SER A 191 20.39 -27.70 -0.88
CA SER A 191 21.31 -28.65 -1.47
C SER A 191 21.36 -29.86 -0.55
N ALA A 192 20.69 -30.93 -0.98
CA ALA A 192 20.99 -32.28 -0.57
C ALA A 192 21.59 -32.95 -1.82
N ASP A 193 22.80 -33.45 -1.63
CA ASP A 193 23.67 -34.24 -2.51
C ASP A 193 24.42 -33.51 -3.64
#